data_AF-A0A378RY65-F1
#
_entry.id   AF-A0A378RY65-F1
#
_cell.length_a   1.000
_cell.length_b   1.000
_cell.length_c   1.000
_cell.angle_alpha   90.00
_cell.angle_beta   90.00
_cell.angle_gamma   90.00
#
_symmetry.space_group_name_H-M   'P 1'
#
loop_
_entity.id
_entity.type
_entity.pdbx_description
1 polymer ?
#
loop_
_entity_poly.entity_id
_entity_poly.type
_entity_poly.pdbx_seq_one_letter_code
_entity_poly.pdbx_strand_id
1 'polypeptide(L)' 'MHRILAIIVILLGIYMIYLGIKASMQPPLITGIGFILIGVLFLMNKSKSQK' A
#
# COMPACT_ATOMS: atom_id res chain seq x y z
N MET A 1 2.91 16.45 3.28
CA MET A 1 3.51 15.20 3.81
C MET A 1 2.59 13.99 3.68
N HIS A 2 1.35 14.01 4.17
CA HIS A 2 0.42 12.84 4.16
C HIS A 2 0.18 12.17 2.79
N ARG A 3 0.10 12.93 1.69
CA ARG A 3 -0.07 12.34 0.34
C ARG A 3 1.16 11.57 -0.13
N ILE A 4 2.36 12.06 0.19
CA ILE A 4 3.63 11.45 -0.19
C ILE A 4 3.80 10.11 0.53
N LEU A 5 3.43 10.06 1.83
CA LEU A 5 3.43 8.84 2.61
C LEU A 5 2.51 7.77 2.02
N ALA A 6 1.29 8.14 1.60
CA ALA A 6 0.37 7.21 0.95
C ALA A 6 0.96 6.62 -0.35
N ILE A 7 1.58 7.48 -1.16
CA ILE A 7 2.22 7.07 -2.43
C ILE A 7 3.39 6.11 -2.16
N ILE A 8 4.22 6.39 -1.16
CA ILE A 8 5.34 5.52 -0.75
C ILE A 8 4.82 4.16 -0.29
N VAL A 9 3.77 4.13 0.53
CA VAL A 9 3.17 2.87 1.03
C VAL A 9 2.61 2.03 -0.12
N ILE A 10 1.96 2.66 -1.10
CA ILE A 10 1.46 1.97 -2.30
C ILE A 10 2.63 1.39 -3.12
N LEU A 11 3.70 2.15 -3.34
CA LEU A 11 4.91 1.68 -4.04
C LEU A 11 5.57 0.50 -3.33
N LEU A 12 5.69 0.56 -2.00
CA LEU A 12 6.21 -0.56 -1.20
C LEU A 12 5.29 -1.79 -1.27
N GLY A 13 3.98 -1.59 -1.29
CA GLY A 13 3.01 -2.66 -1.48
C GLY A 13 3.19 -3.39 -2.81
N ILE A 14 3.37 -2.64 -3.91
CA ILE A 14 3.65 -3.20 -5.25
C ILE A 14 4.97 -3.99 -5.23
N TYR A 15 6.02 -3.43 -4.62
CA TYR A 15 7.32 -4.11 -4.51
C TYR A 15 7.25 -5.42 -3.72
N MET A 16 6.51 -5.43 -2.61
CA MET A 16 6.30 -6.62 -1.77
C MET A 16 5.51 -7.71 -2.49
N ILE A 17 4.52 -7.34 -3.30
CA ILE A 17 3.79 -8.29 -4.15
C ILE A 17 4.73 -8.89 -5.20
N TYR A 18 5.52 -8.05 -5.89
CA TYR A 18 6.51 -8.53 -6.85
C TYR A 18 7.52 -9.49 -6.22
N LEU A 19 8.04 -9.16 -5.03
CA LEU A 19 8.95 -10.01 -4.29
C LEU A 19 8.28 -11.33 -3.86
N GLY A 20 7.03 -11.27 -3.39
CA GLY A 20 6.26 -12.44 -2.99
C GLY A 20 6.03 -13.40 -4.17
N ILE A 21 5.72 -12.88 -5.35
CA ILE A 21 5.57 -13.68 -6.58
C ILE A 21 6.93 -14.28 -6.97
N LYS A 22 7.98 -13.45 -7.03
CA LYS A 22 9.31 -13.88 -7.49
C LYS A 22 9.94 -14.93 -6.56
N ALA A 23 9.77 -14.77 -5.25
CA ALA A 23 10.35 -15.65 -4.24
C ALA A 23 9.39 -16.77 -3.81
N SER A 24 8.19 -16.86 -4.39
CA SER A 24 7.11 -17.77 -3.93
C SER A 24 6.83 -17.65 -2.42
N MET A 25 6.98 -16.44 -1.87
CA MET A 25 6.79 -16.15 -0.46
C MET A 25 5.41 -15.55 -0.23
N GLN A 26 4.58 -16.26 0.52
CA GLN A 26 3.24 -15.81 0.90
C GLN A 26 3.23 -14.58 1.84
N PRO A 27 4.15 -14.41 2.81
CA PRO A 27 4.12 -13.26 3.72
C PRO A 27 4.30 -11.90 3.02
N PRO A 28 5.29 -11.68 2.13
CA PRO A 28 5.39 -10.44 1.35
C PRO A 28 4.15 -10.16 0.50
N LEU A 29 3.53 -11.20 -0.05
CA LEU A 29 2.35 -11.06 -0.90
C LEU A 29 1.14 -10.48 -0.14
N ILE A 30 0.81 -11.08 1.02
CA ILE A 30 -0.30 -10.65 1.88
C ILE A 30 0.00 -9.27 2.48
N THR A 31 1.24 -9.04 2.89
CA THR A 31 1.66 -7.75 3.46
C THR A 31 1.58 -6.63 2.41
N GLY A 32 1.99 -6.91 1.17
CA GLY A 32 1.89 -5.97 0.06
C GLY A 32 0.44 -5.59 -0.27
N ILE A 33 -0.47 -6.55 -0.27
CA ILE A 33 -1.93 -6.29 -0.41
C ILE A 33 -2.44 -5.41 0.74
N GLY A 34 -2.02 -5.68 1.97
CA GLY A 34 -2.35 -4.86 3.14
C GLY A 34 -1.88 -3.41 3.03
N PHE A 35 -0.65 -3.18 2.54
CA PHE A 35 -0.13 -1.83 2.30
C PHE A 35 -0.88 -1.08 1.20
N ILE A 36 -1.26 -1.75 0.11
CA ILE A 36 -2.11 -1.15 -0.93
C ILE A 36 -3.43 -0.67 -0.32
N LEU A 37 -4.11 -1.54 0.46
CA LEU A 37 -5.37 -1.22 1.12
C LEU A 37 -5.25 -0.02 2.07
N ILE A 38 -4.21 0.00 2.91
CA ILE A 38 -3.95 1.11 3.84
C ILE A 38 -3.68 2.40 3.08
N GLY A 39 -2.85 2.36 2.03
CA GLY A 39 -2.55 3.52 1.20
C GLY A 39 -3.78 4.11 0.53
N VAL A 40 -4.65 3.25 -0.02
CA VAL A 40 -5.93 3.65 -0.63
C VAL A 40 -6.89 4.23 0.42
N LEU A 41 -7.08 3.55 1.55
CA LEU A 41 -7.93 4.03 2.64
C LEU A 41 -7.47 5.40 3.15
N PHE A 42 -6.16 5.60 3.31
CA PHE A 42 -5.60 6.87 3.77
C PHE A 42 -5.83 8.00 2.74
N LEU A 43 -5.78 7.68 1.44
CA LEU A 43 -6.08 8.63 0.37
C LEU A 43 -7.58 9.00 0.34
N MET A 44 -8.46 8.02 0.52
CA MET A 44 -9.92 8.20 0.57
C MET A 44 -10.37 8.98 1.81
N ASN A 45 -9.81 8.69 2.98
CA ASN A 45 -10.21 9.34 4.23
C ASN A 45 -9.83 10.83 4.24
N LYS A 46 -8.72 11.18 3.56
CA LYS A 46 -8.34 12.58 3.36
C LYS A 46 -9.33 13.36 2.50
N SER A 47 -10.06 12.68 1.60
CA SER A 47 -11.10 13.29 0.76
C SER A 47 -12.39 13.58 1.53
N LYS A 48 -12.68 12.86 2.62
CA LYS A 48 -13.86 13.11 3.47
C LYS A 48 -13.65 14.19 4.53
N SER A 49 -12.40 14.46 4.94
CA SER A 49 -12.06 15.45 5.97
C SER A 49 -11.90 16.90 5.42
N GLN A 50 -12.31 17.12 4.17
CA GLN A 50 -12.30 18.43 3.48
C GLN A 50 -13.70 18.77 2.93
N LYS A 51 -14.75 18.24 3.57
CA LYS A 51 -16.15 18.61 3.29
C LYS A 51 -16.84 18.94 4.61
#